data_AF-A0A2G9MU19-F1
#
_entry.id   AF-A0A2G9MU19-F1
#
_cell.length_a   1.000
_cell.length_b   1.000
_cell.length_c   1.000
_cell.angle_alpha   90.00
_cell.angle_beta   90.00
_cell.angle_gamma   90.00
#
_symmetry.space_group_name_H-M   'P 1'
#
loop_
_entity.id
_entity.type
_entity.pdbx_description
1 polymer ?
#
loop_
_entity_poly.entity_id
_entity_poly.type
_entity_poly.pdbx_seq_one_letter_code
_entity_poly.pdbx_strand_id
1 'polypeptide(L)'
;LEIQKQQNLTFDILEKITVSRITNTSEQLKSIDIMNASNFSLIVIDNITDLFSYEYPKPDTIFEKNSIFIKYIHDLSLVAINKKIPVVITNMIRNIEGIEMENMRTAIDPLTHIKIKLAKTSKFQGEVRWLLHQTHFSYKILPAGLSEYPEDI
;
A
#
# COMPACT_ATOMS: atom_id res chain seq x y z
N LEU A 1 -7.49 -23.02 2.10
CA LEU A 1 -6.83 -22.10 3.06
C LEU A 1 -7.64 -22.00 4.35
N GLU A 2 -7.04 -21.73 5.51
CA GLU A 2 -7.78 -21.60 6.80
C GLU A 2 -8.83 -20.48 6.75
N ILE A 3 -8.50 -19.35 6.10
CA ILE A 3 -9.43 -18.25 5.79
C ILE A 3 -10.66 -18.74 5.01
N GLN A 4 -10.42 -19.44 3.89
CA GLN A 4 -11.49 -19.96 3.03
C GLN A 4 -12.37 -20.99 3.76
N LYS A 5 -11.77 -21.84 4.60
CA LYS A 5 -12.50 -22.82 5.43
C LYS A 5 -13.40 -22.12 6.45
N GLN A 6 -12.93 -21.04 7.08
CA GLN A 6 -13.71 -20.30 8.06
C GLN A 6 -14.80 -19.41 7.44
N GLN A 7 -14.63 -18.99 6.18
CA GLN A 7 -15.60 -18.15 5.46
C GLN A 7 -16.64 -18.95 4.64
N ASN A 8 -16.62 -20.29 4.68
CA ASN A 8 -17.54 -21.17 3.93
C ASN A 8 -17.64 -20.83 2.43
N LEU A 9 -16.53 -20.42 1.81
CA LEU A 9 -16.53 -20.01 0.41
C LEU A 9 -16.58 -21.23 -0.51
N THR A 10 -17.48 -21.19 -1.48
CA THR A 10 -17.76 -22.29 -2.43
C THR A 10 -16.84 -22.29 -3.65
N PHE A 11 -16.03 -21.25 -3.83
CA PHE A 11 -15.09 -21.09 -4.95
C PHE A 11 -13.65 -20.99 -4.44
N ASP A 12 -12.68 -21.28 -5.32
CA ASP A 12 -11.27 -21.07 -5.03
C ASP A 12 -10.92 -19.58 -5.17
N ILE A 13 -10.55 -18.97 -4.04
CA ILE A 13 -10.17 -17.55 -3.98
C ILE A 13 -8.85 -17.32 -4.73
N LEU A 14 -7.93 -18.29 -4.70
CA LEU A 14 -6.61 -18.14 -5.29
C LEU A 14 -6.68 -17.99 -6.81
N GLU A 15 -7.65 -18.65 -7.45
CA GLU A 15 -7.91 -18.49 -8.89
C GLU A 15 -8.39 -17.09 -9.28
N LYS A 16 -8.81 -16.27 -8.31
CA LYS A 16 -9.26 -14.89 -8.52
C LYS A 16 -8.19 -13.86 -8.20
N ILE A 17 -7.00 -14.29 -7.78
CA ILE A 17 -5.88 -13.41 -7.42
C ILE A 17 -4.78 -13.52 -8.46
N THR A 18 -4.50 -12.42 -9.14
CA THR A 18 -3.31 -12.29 -9.99
C THR A 18 -2.16 -11.75 -9.16
N VAL A 19 -1.04 -12.48 -9.12
CA VAL A 19 0.18 -12.06 -8.41
C VAL A 19 1.26 -11.72 -9.43
N SER A 20 1.85 -10.54 -9.32
CA SER A 20 3.02 -10.13 -10.10
C SER A 20 4.19 -9.83 -9.16
N ARG A 21 5.32 -10.48 -9.39
CA ARG A 21 6.55 -10.21 -8.65
C ARG A 21 7.40 -9.22 -9.43
N ILE A 22 7.36 -7.97 -8.99
CA ILE A 22 8.15 -6.88 -9.56
C ILE A 22 9.52 -6.87 -8.90
N THR A 23 10.58 -6.86 -9.70
CA THR A 23 11.97 -7.00 -9.21
C THR A 23 12.82 -5.75 -9.36
N ASN A 24 12.35 -4.77 -10.13
CA ASN A 24 13.04 -3.51 -10.37
C ASN A 24 12.07 -2.36 -10.69
N THR A 25 12.56 -1.13 -10.64
CA THR A 25 11.76 0.08 -10.88
C THR A 25 11.20 0.13 -12.30
N SER A 26 11.92 -0.37 -13.31
CA SER A 26 11.43 -0.41 -14.71
C SER A 26 10.19 -1.29 -14.85
N GLU A 27 10.20 -2.49 -14.25
CA GLU A 27 9.05 -3.38 -14.17
C GLU A 27 7.90 -2.74 -13.38
N GLN A 28 8.21 -2.06 -12.29
CA GLN A 28 7.21 -1.35 -11.49
C GLN A 28 6.50 -0.27 -12.31
N LEU A 29 7.23 0.51 -13.11
CA LEU A 29 6.67 1.51 -14.01
C LEU A 29 5.78 0.87 -15.08
N LYS A 30 6.24 -0.21 -15.71
CA LYS A 30 5.48 -0.94 -16.75
C LYS A 30 4.23 -1.63 -16.21
N SER A 31 4.17 -1.91 -14.90
CA SER A 31 2.99 -2.54 -14.29
C SER A 31 1.72 -1.69 -14.44
N ILE A 32 1.85 -0.37 -14.62
CA ILE A 32 0.73 0.54 -14.91
C ILE A 32 -0.03 0.12 -16.17
N ASP A 33 0.65 -0.35 -17.21
CA ASP A 33 0.02 -0.80 -18.45
C ASP A 33 -0.88 -2.02 -18.20
N ILE A 34 -0.42 -2.95 -17.37
CA ILE A 34 -1.17 -4.14 -16.97
C ILE A 34 -2.40 -3.75 -16.16
N MET A 35 -2.24 -2.83 -15.21
CA MET A 35 -3.35 -2.32 -14.38
C MET A 35 -4.39 -1.60 -15.24
N ASN A 36 -3.96 -0.86 -16.27
CA ASN A 36 -4.84 -0.20 -17.23
C ASN A 36 -5.57 -1.18 -18.14
N ALA A 37 -4.92 -2.24 -18.61
CA ALA A 37 -5.51 -3.22 -19.53
C ALA A 37 -6.43 -4.24 -18.84
N SER A 38 -6.20 -4.55 -17.56
CA SER A 38 -6.85 -5.67 -16.87
C SER A 38 -8.05 -5.26 -16.00
N ASN A 39 -9.08 -6.09 -15.89
CA ASN A 39 -10.26 -5.79 -15.07
C ASN A 39 -10.09 -6.32 -13.64
N PHE A 40 -9.45 -5.55 -12.78
CA PHE A 40 -9.31 -5.84 -11.35
C PHE A 40 -10.38 -5.14 -10.52
N SER A 41 -10.79 -5.77 -9.42
CA SER A 41 -11.67 -5.15 -8.40
C SER A 41 -10.89 -4.46 -7.28
N LEU A 42 -9.62 -4.78 -7.11
CA LEU A 42 -8.71 -4.21 -6.12
C LEU A 42 -7.27 -4.39 -6.62
N ILE A 43 -6.44 -3.37 -6.46
CA ILE A 43 -5.00 -3.45 -6.66
C ILE A 43 -4.30 -3.27 -5.31
N VAL A 44 -3.38 -4.18 -5.01
CA VAL A 44 -2.52 -4.10 -3.83
C VAL A 44 -1.06 -4.04 -4.28
N ILE A 45 -0.31 -3.05 -3.80
CA ILE A 45 1.13 -2.91 -4.08
C ILE A 45 1.90 -2.93 -2.77
N ASP A 46 2.80 -3.89 -2.62
CA ASP A 46 3.62 -4.11 -1.43
C ASP A 46 5.08 -4.38 -1.82
N ASN A 47 6.06 -3.49 -1.59
CA ASN A 47 6.01 -2.11 -1.08
C ASN A 47 6.22 -1.09 -2.22
N ILE A 48 5.56 0.06 -2.14
CA ILE A 48 5.58 1.08 -3.20
C ILE A 48 6.92 1.80 -3.38
N THR A 49 7.75 1.94 -2.32
CA THR A 49 8.99 2.75 -2.35
C THR A 49 10.30 1.97 -2.27
N ASP A 50 10.25 0.66 -2.01
CA ASP A 50 11.45 -0.14 -1.72
C ASP A 50 12.41 -0.22 -2.90
N LEU A 51 11.90 -0.52 -4.10
CA LEU A 51 12.72 -0.63 -5.31
C LEU A 51 13.38 0.70 -5.69
N PHE A 52 12.63 1.81 -5.59
CA PHE A 52 13.17 3.16 -5.79
C PHE A 52 14.28 3.50 -4.79
N SER A 53 14.12 3.06 -3.55
CA SER A 53 15.10 3.27 -2.50
C SER A 53 16.37 2.47 -2.71
N TYR A 54 16.23 1.26 -3.23
CA TYR A 54 17.32 0.34 -3.51
C TYR A 54 18.13 0.76 -4.74
N GLU A 55 17.46 1.11 -5.83
CA GLU A 55 18.12 1.46 -7.10
C GLU A 55 18.70 2.87 -7.13
N TYR A 56 18.15 3.80 -6.33
CA TYR A 56 18.61 5.19 -6.24
C TYR A 56 18.99 5.59 -4.80
N PRO A 57 20.05 4.95 -4.23
CA PRO A 57 20.40 5.13 -2.83
C PRO A 57 21.19 6.41 -2.55
N LYS A 58 21.81 7.01 -3.58
CA LYS A 58 22.80 8.08 -3.42
C LYS A 58 22.16 9.47 -3.42
N PRO A 59 22.76 10.46 -2.72
CA PRO A 59 22.26 11.83 -2.68
C PRO A 59 22.14 12.53 -4.05
N ASP A 60 23.07 12.27 -4.95
CA ASP A 60 23.08 12.80 -6.32
C ASP A 60 21.91 12.27 -7.17
N THR A 61 21.41 11.07 -6.86
CA THR A 61 20.24 10.47 -7.53
C THR A 61 18.88 10.89 -6.96
N ILE A 62 18.85 11.71 -5.90
CA ILE A 62 17.58 12.07 -5.21
C ILE A 62 16.60 12.75 -6.16
N PHE A 63 17.08 13.67 -7.01
CA PHE A 63 16.20 14.38 -7.95
C PHE A 63 15.58 13.42 -8.97
N GLU A 64 16.39 12.55 -9.57
CA GLU A 64 15.93 11.54 -10.52
C GLU A 64 14.92 10.60 -9.86
N LYS A 65 15.27 10.03 -8.70
CA LYS A 65 14.39 9.16 -7.91
C LYS A 65 13.04 9.81 -7.66
N ASN A 66 13.02 11.06 -7.19
CA ASN A 66 11.79 11.79 -6.89
C ASN A 66 10.98 12.07 -8.16
N SER A 67 11.63 12.46 -9.25
CA SER A 67 10.95 12.75 -10.52
C SER A 67 10.24 11.51 -11.08
N ILE A 68 10.94 10.38 -11.14
CA ILE A 68 10.39 9.12 -11.64
C ILE A 68 9.27 8.63 -10.72
N PHE A 69 9.47 8.69 -9.41
CA PHE A 69 8.49 8.22 -8.44
C PHE A 69 7.21 9.08 -8.42
N ILE A 70 7.33 10.40 -8.50
CA ILE A 70 6.16 11.30 -8.61
C ILE A 70 5.36 10.97 -9.86
N LYS A 71 6.03 10.77 -11.01
CA LYS A 71 5.36 10.37 -12.25
C LYS A 71 4.62 9.03 -12.06
N TYR A 72 5.27 8.06 -11.43
CA TYR A 72 4.67 6.76 -11.17
C TYR A 72 3.41 6.84 -10.29
N ILE A 73 3.46 7.55 -9.16
CA ILE A 73 2.30 7.69 -8.27
C ILE A 73 1.19 8.50 -8.95
N HIS A 74 1.54 9.52 -9.75
CA HIS A 74 0.58 10.23 -10.57
C HIS A 74 -0.14 9.28 -11.55
N ASP A 75 0.60 8.48 -12.31
CA ASP A 75 0.02 7.56 -13.28
C ASP A 75 -0.81 6.47 -12.58
N LEU A 76 -0.37 5.98 -11.43
CA LEU A 76 -1.14 5.06 -10.57
C LEU A 76 -2.46 5.68 -10.09
N SER A 77 -2.44 6.97 -9.71
CA SER A 77 -3.66 7.68 -9.31
C SER A 77 -4.66 7.81 -10.46
N LEU A 78 -4.18 8.00 -11.69
CA LEU A 78 -5.02 8.01 -12.88
C LEU A 78 -5.66 6.64 -13.13
N VAL A 79 -4.94 5.53 -12.90
CA VAL A 79 -5.53 4.19 -12.95
C VAL A 79 -6.70 4.09 -11.99
N ALA A 80 -6.50 4.47 -10.72
CA ALA A 80 -7.53 4.40 -9.68
C ALA A 80 -8.78 5.21 -10.06
N ILE A 81 -8.60 6.46 -10.52
CA ILE A 81 -9.69 7.37 -10.88
C ILE A 81 -10.43 6.89 -12.14
N ASN A 82 -9.69 6.62 -13.22
CA ASN A 82 -10.29 6.32 -14.52
C ASN A 82 -11.03 4.99 -14.51
N LYS A 83 -10.47 3.99 -13.81
CA LYS A 83 -11.07 2.66 -13.71
C LYS A 83 -12.03 2.54 -12.54
N LYS A 84 -12.07 3.52 -11.65
CA LYS A 84 -12.85 3.51 -10.41
C LYS A 84 -12.54 2.27 -9.56
N ILE A 85 -11.25 1.95 -9.46
CA ILE A 85 -10.77 0.79 -8.70
C ILE A 85 -10.03 1.24 -7.44
N PRO A 86 -10.28 0.61 -6.28
CA PRO A 86 -9.46 0.83 -5.09
C PRO A 86 -8.01 0.39 -5.33
N VAL A 87 -7.08 1.25 -4.95
CA VAL A 87 -5.64 0.95 -4.93
C VAL A 87 -5.15 1.08 -3.50
N VAL A 88 -4.60 0.00 -2.96
CA VAL A 88 -3.99 -0.04 -1.63
C VAL A 88 -2.49 -0.20 -1.82
N ILE A 89 -1.73 0.72 -1.23
CA ILE A 89 -0.26 0.67 -1.24
C ILE A 89 0.25 0.53 0.19
N THR A 90 1.28 -0.27 0.39
CA THR A 90 2.07 -0.24 1.62
C THR A 90 3.30 0.62 1.40
N ASN A 91 3.77 1.25 2.48
CA ASN A 91 4.99 2.05 2.48
C ASN A 91 5.75 1.84 3.79
N MET A 92 7.07 2.02 3.75
CA MET A 92 7.92 1.92 4.92
C MET A 92 8.02 3.24 5.67
N ILE A 93 8.09 3.14 7.01
CA ILE A 93 8.54 4.22 7.87
C ILE A 93 10.07 4.13 8.01
N ARG A 94 10.74 5.28 7.88
CA ARG A 94 12.16 5.44 8.17
C ARG A 94 12.34 6.25 9.44
N ASN A 95 13.38 5.96 10.19
CA ASN A 95 13.81 6.80 11.30
C ASN A 95 14.98 7.66 10.82
N ILE A 96 14.79 8.97 10.78
CA ILE A 96 15.83 9.95 10.43
C ILE A 96 16.00 10.85 11.65
N GLU A 97 17.16 10.77 12.30
CA GLU A 97 17.49 11.59 13.47
C GLU A 97 16.45 11.49 14.62
N GLY A 98 15.88 10.30 14.83
CA GLY A 98 14.87 10.06 15.86
C GLY A 98 13.44 10.39 15.43
N ILE A 99 13.25 10.94 14.22
CA ILE A 99 11.93 11.27 13.68
C ILE A 99 11.48 10.15 12.73
N GLU A 100 10.33 9.54 13.04
CA GLU A 100 9.65 8.65 12.12
C GLU A 100 9.07 9.43 10.95
N MET A 101 9.50 9.11 9.75
CA MET A 101 9.00 9.68 8.51
C MET A 101 8.64 8.60 7.52
N GLU A 102 7.48 8.73 6.89
CA GLU A 102 7.12 7.92 5.73
C GLU A 102 8.12 8.14 4.60
N ASN A 103 8.58 7.06 3.98
CA ASN A 103 9.53 7.15 2.88
C ASN A 103 8.86 7.84 1.66
N MET A 104 9.56 8.80 1.05
CA MET A 104 9.07 9.58 -0.09
C MET A 104 7.70 10.26 0.14
N ARG A 105 7.39 10.58 1.41
CA ARG A 105 6.15 11.21 1.86
C ARG A 105 5.67 12.37 0.99
N THR A 106 6.58 13.28 0.61
CA THR A 106 6.26 14.48 -0.16
C THR A 106 5.67 14.18 -1.55
N ALA A 107 5.98 13.03 -2.12
CA ALA A 107 5.40 12.57 -3.40
C ALA A 107 4.06 11.85 -3.22
N ILE A 108 3.85 11.18 -2.07
CA ILE A 108 2.70 10.31 -1.81
C ILE A 108 1.53 11.09 -1.20
N ASP A 109 1.82 11.99 -0.26
CA ASP A 109 0.84 12.80 0.48
C ASP A 109 -0.21 13.46 -0.45
N PRO A 110 0.18 14.12 -1.57
CA PRO A 110 -0.79 14.83 -2.40
C PRO A 110 -1.75 13.93 -3.18
N LEU A 111 -1.41 12.65 -3.35
CA LEU A 111 -2.13 11.70 -4.22
C LEU A 111 -2.83 10.58 -3.42
N THR A 112 -2.74 10.63 -2.09
CA THR A 112 -3.34 9.62 -1.21
C THR A 112 -4.59 10.17 -0.53
N HIS A 113 -5.70 9.46 -0.67
CA HIS A 113 -7.00 9.87 -0.14
C HIS A 113 -7.18 9.49 1.34
N ILE A 114 -6.71 8.30 1.72
CA ILE A 114 -6.81 7.75 3.07
C ILE A 114 -5.43 7.22 3.45
N LYS A 115 -4.94 7.59 4.63
CA LYS A 115 -3.71 7.07 5.21
C LYS A 115 -4.02 6.29 6.46
N ILE A 116 -3.43 5.10 6.59
CA ILE A 116 -3.54 4.28 7.78
C ILE A 116 -2.14 4.06 8.34
N LYS A 117 -1.84 4.65 9.50
CA LYS A 117 -0.60 4.38 10.23
C LYS A 117 -0.85 3.17 11.13
N LEU A 118 -0.14 2.08 10.87
CA LEU A 118 -0.18 0.89 11.71
C LEU A 118 0.96 0.91 12.73
N ALA A 119 0.68 0.52 13.97
CA ALA A 119 1.70 0.39 15.01
C ALA A 119 1.41 -0.81 15.90
N LYS A 120 2.45 -1.32 16.55
CA LYS A 120 2.36 -2.36 17.57
C LYS A 120 3.01 -1.86 18.85
N THR A 121 2.22 -1.73 19.90
CA THR A 121 2.70 -1.49 21.27
C THR A 121 2.42 -2.75 22.09
N SER A 122 1.42 -2.73 22.96
CA SER A 122 0.86 -3.92 23.63
C SER A 122 -0.21 -4.63 22.79
N LYS A 123 -0.98 -3.86 22.00
CA LYS A 123 -1.97 -4.32 21.02
C LYS A 123 -1.57 -3.83 19.62
N PHE A 124 -2.10 -4.44 18.55
CA PHE A 124 -2.02 -3.82 17.23
C PHE A 124 -3.06 -2.71 17.12
N GLN A 125 -2.64 -1.58 16.60
CA GLN A 125 -3.45 -0.37 16.47
C GLN A 125 -3.26 0.25 15.09
N GLY A 126 -4.29 0.92 14.61
CA GLY A 126 -4.28 1.70 13.38
C GLY A 126 -4.84 3.09 13.62
N GLU A 127 -4.20 4.08 13.03
CA GLU A 127 -4.68 5.45 12.96
C GLU A 127 -5.06 5.75 11.52
N VAL A 128 -6.34 6.01 11.27
CA VAL A 128 -6.86 6.39 9.95
C VAL A 128 -6.92 7.91 9.87
N ARG A 129 -6.35 8.48 8.80
CA ARG A 129 -6.43 9.89 8.45
C ARG A 129 -7.02 10.05 7.07
N TRP A 130 -8.10 10.82 6.94
CA TRP A 130 -8.61 11.28 5.65
C TRP A 130 -9.07 12.74 5.79
N LEU A 131 -8.60 13.63 4.91
CA LEU A 131 -8.89 15.06 5.00
C LEU A 131 -8.63 15.63 6.42
N LEU A 132 -9.66 16.17 7.08
CA LEU A 132 -9.63 16.71 8.44
C LEU A 132 -10.07 15.70 9.51
N HIS A 133 -10.39 14.47 9.12
CA HIS A 133 -10.87 13.43 10.04
C HIS A 133 -9.73 12.50 10.42
N GLN A 134 -9.71 12.16 11.70
CA GLN A 134 -8.78 11.21 12.28
C GLN A 134 -9.56 10.27 13.21
N THR A 135 -9.34 8.97 13.05
CA THR A 135 -9.91 7.95 13.93
C THR A 135 -8.88 6.86 14.22
N HIS A 136 -9.10 6.11 15.30
CA HIS A 136 -8.21 5.04 15.74
C HIS A 136 -9.01 3.75 15.88
N PHE A 137 -8.35 2.62 15.65
CA PHE A 137 -8.91 1.30 15.86
C PHE A 137 -7.84 0.34 16.38
N SER A 138 -8.26 -0.67 17.14
CA SER A 138 -7.40 -1.79 17.54
C SER A 138 -7.78 -3.05 16.75
N TYR A 139 -6.81 -3.92 16.49
CA TYR A 139 -7.07 -5.18 15.80
C TYR A 139 -6.20 -6.34 16.29
N LYS A 140 -6.66 -7.57 16.05
CA LYS A 140 -5.89 -8.80 16.27
C LYS A 140 -5.55 -9.44 14.93
N ILE A 141 -4.41 -10.13 14.91
CA ILE A 141 -4.02 -10.98 13.79
C ILE A 141 -4.18 -12.43 14.27
N LEU A 142 -5.12 -13.15 13.69
CA LEU A 142 -5.44 -14.55 13.96
C LEU A 142 -5.05 -15.40 12.73
N PRO A 143 -5.01 -16.74 12.83
CA PRO A 143 -4.74 -17.60 11.69
C PRO A 143 -5.67 -17.38 10.49
N ALA A 144 -6.89 -16.89 10.74
CA ALA A 144 -7.88 -16.57 9.71
C ALA A 144 -7.88 -15.10 9.26
N GLY A 145 -6.88 -14.32 9.65
CA GLY A 145 -6.72 -12.92 9.25
C GLY A 145 -6.98 -11.93 10.38
N LEU A 146 -7.47 -10.74 10.01
CA LEU A 146 -7.70 -9.63 10.94
C LEU A 146 -9.05 -9.77 11.65
N SER A 147 -9.09 -9.47 12.95
CA SER A 147 -10.33 -9.38 13.73
C SER A 147 -10.34 -8.15 14.64
N GLU A 148 -11.54 -7.70 15.00
CA GLU A 148 -11.73 -6.57 15.91
C GLU A 148 -11.37 -6.92 17.36
N TYR A 149 -11.11 -5.90 18.18
CA TYR A 149 -11.18 -6.06 19.64
C TYR A 149 -12.63 -5.89 20.10
N PRO A 150 -13.16 -6.81 20.93
CA PRO A 150 -14.52 -6.71 21.46
C PRO A 150 -14.78 -5.45 22.30
N GLU A 151 -13.71 -4.80 22.79
CA GLU A 151 -13.78 -3.60 23.65
C GLU A 151 -14.00 -2.30 22.86
N ASP A 152 -13.92 -2.33 21.52
CA ASP A 152 -14.07 -1.17 20.63
C ASP A 152 -15.46 -1.14 19.93
N ILE A 153 -16.45 -1.93 20.41
CA ILE A 153 -17.84 -2.01 19.89
C ILE A 153 -18.82 -1.30 20.83
#